data_AF-A0A401MTN1-F1
#
_entry.id   AF-A0A401MTN1-F1
#
_cell.length_a   1.000
_cell.length_b   1.000
_cell.length_c   1.000
_cell.angle_alpha   90.00
_cell.angle_beta   90.00
_cell.angle_gamma   90.00
#
_symmetry.space_group_name_H-M   'P 1'
#
loop_
_entity.id
_entity.type
_entity.pdbx_description
1 polymer ?
#
loop_
_entity_poly.entity_id
_entity_poly.type
_entity_poly.pdbx_seq_one_letter_code
_entity_poly.pdbx_strand_id
1 'polypeptide(L)' 'MLSRSDVRPDGSCTLDAPATGQYVLITSADGYQSQTSEISVVEEPVVHDVVLTVATA' A
#
# COMPACT_ATOMS: atom_id res chain seq x y z
N MET A 1 13.12 5.08 -6.70
CA MET A 1 13.35 3.70 -6.19
C MET A 1 11.98 3.10 -5.95
N LEU A 2 11.69 1.94 -6.53
CA LEU A 2 10.43 1.22 -6.31
C LEU A 2 10.66 0.23 -5.17
N SER A 3 9.86 0.31 -4.12
CA SER A 3 9.85 -0.70 -3.04
C SER A 3 8.65 -1.61 -3.24
N ARG A 4 8.87 -2.92 -3.13
CA ARG A 4 7.84 -3.95 -3.15
C ARG A 4 8.05 -4.83 -1.93
N SER A 5 6.97 -5.17 -1.25
CA SER A 5 7.00 -6.05 -0.09
C SER A 5 5.76 -6.93 -0.10
N ASP A 6 5.92 -8.19 0.28
CA ASP A 6 4.81 -9.12 0.42
C ASP A 6 4.08 -8.87 1.75
N VAL A 7 2.77 -9.10 1.73
CA VAL A 7 1.92 -8.90 2.91
C VAL A 7 2.11 -10.07 3.88
N ARG A 8 2.21 -9.76 5.17
CA ARG A 8 2.29 -10.77 6.24
C ARG A 8 0.97 -11.56 6.34
N PRO A 9 0.96 -12.73 6.99
CA PRO A 9 -0.25 -13.55 7.13
C PRO A 9 -1.42 -12.84 7.83
N ASP A 10 -1.13 -11.81 8.60
CA ASP A 10 -2.11 -10.97 9.30
C ASP A 10 -2.63 -9.78 8.45
N GLY A 11 -2.21 -9.68 7.18
CA GLY A 11 -2.59 -8.59 6.29
C GLY A 11 -1.71 -7.33 6.40
N SER A 12 -0.71 -7.31 7.29
CA SER A 12 0.13 -6.13 7.50
C SER A 12 1.35 -6.08 6.57
N CYS A 13 1.79 -4.87 6.21
CA CYS A 13 2.98 -4.64 5.41
C CYS A 13 3.68 -3.35 5.87
N THR A 14 5.01 -3.34 5.88
CA THR A 14 5.83 -2.17 6.24
C THR A 14 6.70 -1.78 5.05
N LEU A 15 6.62 -0.52 4.62
CA LEU A 15 7.37 0.02 3.51
C LEU A 15 8.20 1.22 3.98
N ASP A 16 9.49 1.18 3.70
CA ASP A 16 10.37 2.33 3.94
C ASP A 16 10.22 3.35 2.82
N ALA A 17 9.80 4.57 3.18
CA ALA A 17 9.76 5.70 2.27
C ALA A 17 11.17 6.29 2.11
N PRO A 18 11.67 6.49 0.87
CA PRO A 18 13.00 7.05 0.66
C PRO A 18 13.18 8.48 1.20
N ALA A 19 12.10 9.26 1.26
CA ALA A 19 12.07 10.63 1.79
C ALA A 19 10.63 11.01 2.21
N THR A 20 10.46 12.13 2.91
CA THR A 20 9.15 12.74 3.12
C THR A 20 8.58 13.24 1.79
N GLY A 21 7.27 13.08 1.56
CA GLY A 21 6.62 13.52 0.32
C GLY A 21 5.33 12.76 0.00
N GLN A 22 4.77 13.07 -1.17
CA GLN A 22 3.61 12.36 -1.69
C GLN A 22 4.05 11.09 -2.44
N TYR A 23 3.32 10.01 -2.20
CA TYR A 23 3.51 8.73 -2.85
C TYR A 23 2.17 8.18 -3.33
N VAL A 24 2.27 7.35 -4.37
CA VAL A 24 1.16 6.52 -4.82
C VAL A 24 1.42 5.10 -4.35
N LEU A 25 0.52 4.56 -3.54
CA LEU A 25 0.51 3.18 -3.11
C LEU A 25 -0.46 2.40 -4.00
N ILE A 26 0.06 1.37 -4.68
CA ILE A 26 -0.75 0.44 -5.47
C ILE A 26 -0.78 -0.90 -4.74
N THR A 27 -1.97 -1.33 -4.33
CA THR A 27 -2.18 -2.57 -3.59
C THR A 27 -2.99 -3.55 -4.43
N SER A 28 -2.58 -4.81 -4.48
CA SER A 28 -3.23 -5.85 -5.27
C SER A 28 -3.18 -7.19 -4.56
N ALA A 29 -4.22 -7.99 -4.72
CA ALA A 29 -4.28 -9.36 -4.26
C ALA A 29 -5.04 -10.22 -5.27
N ASP A 30 -4.76 -11.52 -5.31
CA ASP A 30 -5.43 -12.44 -6.22
C ASP A 30 -6.95 -12.46 -5.97
N GLY A 31 -7.74 -12.31 -7.04
CA GLY A 31 -9.21 -12.26 -6.96
C GLY A 31 -9.80 -10.89 -6.59
N TYR A 32 -8.97 -9.87 -6.38
CA TYR A 32 -9.39 -8.50 -6.06
C TYR A 32 -8.94 -7.50 -7.13
N GLN A 33 -9.67 -6.40 -7.26
CA GLN A 33 -9.23 -5.25 -8.05
C GLN A 33 -8.04 -4.57 -7.37
N SER A 34 -7.07 -4.11 -8.17
CA SER A 34 -5.98 -3.28 -7.66
C SER A 34 -6.52 -1.92 -7.22
N GLN A 35 -6.08 -1.46 -6.05
CA GLN A 35 -6.44 -0.14 -5.53
C GLN A 35 -5.23 0.80 -5.55
N THR A 36 -5.48 2.04 -5.95
CA THR A 36 -4.50 3.13 -5.93
C THR A 36 -4.87 4.12 -4.84
N SER A 37 -3.97 4.33 -3.89
CA SER A 37 -4.13 5.29 -2.79
C SER A 37 -3.01 6.32 -2.84
N GLU A 38 -3.34 7.60 -2.70
CA GLU A 38 -2.37 8.67 -2.52
C GLU A 38 -2.09 8.86 -1.03
N ILE A 39 -0.82 8.76 -0.64
CA ILE A 39 -0.39 8.90 0.75
C ILE A 39 0.65 10.02 0.87
N SER A 40 0.59 10.78 1.96
CA SER A 40 1.59 11.80 2.29
C SER A 40 2.43 11.32 3.46
N VAL A 41 3.71 11.06 3.22
CA VAL A 41 4.67 10.63 4.24
C VAL A 41 5.39 11.85 4.81
N VAL A 42 5.36 11.97 6.13
CA VAL A 42 6.06 13.00 6.91
C VAL A 42 7.20 12.34 7.72
N GLU A 43 7.83 13.08 8.64
CA GLU A 43 8.91 12.52 9.48
C GLU A 43 8.44 11.38 10.39
N GLU A 44 7.14 11.32 10.66
CA GLU A 44 6.51 10.28 11.48
C GLU A 44 5.95 9.14 10.61
N PRO A 45 5.90 7.89 11.12
CA PRO A 45 5.34 6.76 10.39
C PRO A 45 3.86 6.97 10.10
N VAL A 46 3.45 6.71 8.87
CA VAL A 46 2.05 6.78 8.44
C VAL A 46 1.44 5.39 8.47
N VAL A 47 0.33 5.25 9.20
CA VAL A 47 -0.50 4.05 9.17
C VAL A 47 -1.65 4.28 8.18
N HIS A 48 -1.84 3.35 7.25
CA HIS A 48 -2.87 3.45 6.23
C HIS A 48 -3.51 2.09 5.97
N ASP A 49 -4.83 2.02 6.11
CA ASP A 49 -5.60 0.82 5.82
C ASP A 49 -6.12 0.85 4.39
N VAL A 50 -6.06 -0.30 3.72
CA VAL A 50 -6.49 -0.46 2.33
C VAL A 50 -7.53 -1.59 2.27
N VAL A 51 -8.69 -1.30 1.65
CA VAL A 51 -9.79 -2.26 1.50
C VAL A 51 -9.99 -2.55 0.02
N LEU A 52 -9.60 -3.75 -0.39
CA LEU A 52 -9.74 -4.17 -1.78
C LEU A 52 -11.15 -4.71 -2.07
N THR A 53 -11.64 -4.41 -3.27
CA THR A 53 -12.92 -4.90 -3.77
C THR A 53 -12.72 -6.16 -4.62
N VAL A 54 -13.59 -7.16 -4.45
CA VAL A 54 -13.55 -8.38 -5.26
C VAL A 54 -13.68 -8.03 -6.74
N ALA A 55 -12.84 -8.64 -7.58
CA ALA A 55 -12.94 -8.48 -9.02
C ALA A 55 -14.18 -9.21 -9.54
N THR A 56 -15.14 -8.47 -10.08
CA THR A 56 -16.26 -9.05 -10.83
C THR A 56 -15.77 -9.46 -12.21
N ALA A 57 -15.87 -10.76 -12.52
CA ALA A 57 -15.55 -11.33 -13.82
C ALA A 57 -16.51 -10.88 -14.93
#